data_AF-A0A438CAP1-F1
#
_entry.id   AF-A0A438CAP1-F1
#
_cell.length_a   1.000
_cell.length_b   1.000
_cell.length_c   1.000
_cell.angle_alpha   90.00
_cell.angle_beta   90.00
_cell.angle_gamma   90.00
#
_symmetry.space_group_name_H-M   'P 1'
#
loop_
_entity.id
_entity.type
_entity.pdbx_description
1 polymer ?
#
loop_
_entity_poly.entity_id
_entity_poly.type
_entity_poly.pdbx_seq_one_letter_code
_entity_poly.pdbx_strand_id
1 'polypeptide(L)'
;MPKSVARRLDKVQIDFLWGGGSEEKKTHLIKWEAICEDKSKGGLGLRKLVLLNKALLGKWVWRFAIDRDDLWKQVIIEKYGQEGHGWRAKKAYGTIGVGVWKEIWKESDWCWDNMGFIVGKGNKINFWTDVWCEDTRLSQSFPHLYAMAAHRDATVEEMWDQNFG
;
A
#
# COMPACT_ATOMS: atom_id res chain seq x y z
N MET A 1 0.17 2.75 13.62
CA MET A 1 -0.37 2.74 15.00
C MET A 1 0.54 1.94 15.93
N PRO A 2 0.81 2.40 17.17
CA PRO A 2 1.59 1.63 18.13
C PRO A 2 0.92 0.29 18.50
N LYS A 3 1.72 -0.78 18.65
CA LYS A 3 1.22 -2.12 18.99
C LYS A 3 0.44 -2.18 20.31
N SER A 4 0.79 -1.33 21.29
CA SER A 4 0.07 -1.24 22.56
C SER A 4 -1.36 -0.71 22.39
N VAL A 5 -1.57 0.25 21.50
CA VAL A 5 -2.89 0.81 21.19
C VAL A 5 -3.73 -0.23 20.47
N ALA A 6 -3.16 -0.92 19.47
CA ALA A 6 -3.83 -2.02 18.77
C ALA A 6 -4.33 -3.08 19.77
N ARG A 7 -3.45 -3.57 20.65
CA ARG A 7 -3.81 -4.56 21.68
C ARG A 7 -4.90 -4.08 22.64
N ARG A 8 -4.89 -2.80 23.01
CA ARG A 8 -5.94 -2.23 23.87
C ARG A 8 -7.29 -2.20 23.15
N LEU A 9 -7.32 -1.85 21.87
CA LEU A 9 -8.53 -1.83 21.07
C LEU A 9 -9.05 -3.26 20.79
N ASP A 10 -8.16 -4.19 20.45
CA ASP A 10 -8.50 -5.61 20.32
C ASP A 10 -9.11 -6.12 21.63
N LYS A 11 -8.53 -5.76 22.78
CA LYS A 11 -9.09 -6.12 24.10
C LYS A 11 -10.51 -5.60 24.28
N VAL A 12 -10.79 -4.34 23.94
CA VAL A 12 -12.16 -3.78 24.04
C VAL A 12 -13.14 -4.57 23.16
N GLN A 13 -12.72 -4.98 21.95
CA GLN A 13 -13.56 -5.78 21.06
C GLN A 13 -13.80 -7.20 21.61
N ILE A 14 -12.77 -7.82 22.18
CA ILE A 14 -12.83 -9.13 22.83
C ILE A 14 -13.76 -9.07 24.05
N ASP A 15 -13.57 -8.09 24.94
CA ASP A 15 -14.35 -7.93 26.16
C ASP A 15 -15.83 -7.70 25.83
N PHE A 16 -16.12 -6.92 24.77
CA PHE A 16 -17.47 -6.75 24.24
C PHE A 16 -18.08 -8.08 23.75
N LEU A 17 -17.34 -8.85 22.95
CA LEU A 17 -17.83 -10.11 22.37
C LEU A 17 -18.17 -11.14 23.46
N TRP A 18 -17.33 -11.22 24.49
CA TRP A 18 -17.51 -12.18 25.59
C TRP A 18 -18.34 -11.61 26.75
N GLY A 19 -18.86 -10.39 26.62
CA GLY A 19 -19.71 -9.75 27.63
C GLY A 19 -19.04 -9.62 29.00
N GLY A 20 -17.71 -9.41 29.01
CA GLY A 20 -16.95 -9.17 30.23
C GLY A 20 -16.96 -7.69 30.57
N GLY A 21 -17.81 -7.29 31.53
CA GLY A 21 -17.75 -5.95 32.13
C GLY A 21 -16.53 -5.77 33.04
N SER A 22 -16.40 -4.61 33.70
CA SER A 22 -15.32 -4.36 34.66
C SER A 22 -15.31 -5.31 35.86
N GLU A 23 -16.43 -5.98 36.14
CA GLU A 23 -16.64 -6.78 37.36
C GLU A 23 -16.73 -8.29 37.10
N GLU A 24 -17.07 -8.75 35.89
CA GLU A 24 -17.17 -10.18 35.56
C GLU A 24 -16.19 -10.60 34.46
N LYS A 25 -15.19 -11.43 34.82
CA LYS A 25 -14.28 -12.04 33.85
C LYS A 25 -14.90 -13.33 33.30
N LYS A 26 -15.26 -13.33 32.01
CA LYS A 26 -15.65 -14.53 31.27
C LYS A 26 -14.45 -15.11 30.52
N THR A 27 -14.30 -16.43 30.53
CA THR A 27 -13.19 -17.12 29.87
C THR A 27 -13.32 -17.03 28.35
N HIS A 28 -12.26 -16.59 27.66
CA HIS A 28 -12.21 -16.60 26.20
C HIS A 28 -12.10 -18.03 25.68
N LEU A 29 -13.15 -18.54 25.05
CA LEU A 29 -13.20 -19.92 24.56
C LEU A 29 -12.42 -20.12 23.24
N ILE A 30 -12.24 -19.04 22.47
CA ILE A 30 -11.65 -19.07 21.13
C ILE A 30 -10.58 -17.99 21.04
N LYS A 31 -9.44 -18.31 20.42
CA LYS A 31 -8.36 -17.34 20.14
C LYS A 31 -8.87 -16.20 19.26
N TRP A 32 -8.45 -14.97 19.57
CA TRP A 32 -8.87 -13.78 18.81
C TRP A 32 -8.58 -13.90 17.31
N GLU A 33 -7.44 -14.46 16.95
CA GLU A 33 -7.03 -14.62 15.56
C GLU A 33 -7.99 -15.51 14.77
N ALA A 34 -8.55 -16.55 15.40
CA ALA A 34 -9.52 -17.45 14.77
C ALA A 34 -10.89 -16.78 14.57
N ILE A 35 -11.28 -15.91 15.51
CA ILE A 35 -12.51 -15.11 15.40
C ILE A 35 -12.39 -14.10 14.25
N CYS A 36 -11.19 -13.56 14.01
CA CYS A 36 -10.93 -12.64 12.92
C CYS A 36 -10.88 -13.28 11.52
N GLU A 37 -10.85 -14.61 11.41
CA GLU A 37 -10.86 -15.27 10.09
C GLU A 37 -12.21 -15.08 9.38
N ASP A 38 -12.21 -15.34 8.07
CA ASP A 38 -13.40 -15.23 7.24
C ASP A 38 -14.52 -16.18 7.72
N LYS A 39 -15.77 -15.78 7.47
CA LYS A 39 -16.94 -16.63 7.79
C LYS A 39 -16.88 -17.99 7.08
N SER A 40 -16.33 -18.04 5.87
CA SER A 40 -16.09 -19.30 5.14
C SER A 40 -15.08 -20.22 5.80
N LYS A 41 -14.23 -19.69 6.68
CA LYS A 41 -13.23 -20.44 7.48
C LYS A 41 -13.66 -20.64 8.94
N GLY A 42 -14.93 -20.33 9.26
CA GLY A 42 -15.50 -20.50 10.61
C GLY A 42 -15.24 -19.34 11.57
N GLY A 43 -14.67 -18.22 11.11
CA GLY A 43 -14.54 -17.00 11.91
C GLY A 43 -15.76 -16.07 11.80
N LEU A 44 -15.67 -14.90 12.42
CA LEU A 44 -16.71 -13.85 12.36
C LEU A 44 -16.45 -12.80 11.27
N GLY A 45 -15.29 -12.85 10.60
CA GLY A 45 -14.87 -11.85 9.61
C GLY A 45 -14.48 -10.50 10.21
N LEU A 46 -14.07 -10.48 11.48
CA LEU A 46 -13.61 -9.26 12.14
C LEU A 46 -12.22 -8.87 11.62
N ARG A 47 -12.05 -7.61 11.23
CA ARG A 47 -10.78 -7.13 10.66
C ARG A 47 -9.72 -6.99 11.75
N LYS A 48 -8.57 -7.65 11.54
CA LYS A 48 -7.37 -7.48 12.40
C LYS A 48 -6.92 -6.01 12.34
N LEU A 49 -6.95 -5.30 13.47
CA LEU A 49 -6.69 -3.85 13.53
C LEU A 49 -5.32 -3.44 12.99
N VAL A 50 -4.31 -4.30 13.17
CA VAL A 50 -2.97 -4.07 12.62
C VAL A 50 -2.99 -4.05 11.10
N LEU A 51 -3.68 -5.01 10.46
CA LEU A 51 -3.83 -5.07 9.01
C LEU A 51 -4.68 -3.90 8.49
N LEU A 52 -5.76 -3.57 9.20
CA LEU A 52 -6.60 -2.42 8.86
C LEU A 52 -5.79 -1.11 8.91
N ASN A 53 -4.98 -0.90 9.94
CA ASN A 53 -4.11 0.27 10.02
C ASN A 53 -3.07 0.28 8.90
N LYS A 54 -2.49 -0.88 8.55
CA LYS A 54 -1.56 -1.00 7.41
C LYS A 54 -2.21 -0.54 6.11
N ALA A 55 -3.41 -1.03 5.82
CA ALA A 55 -4.19 -0.64 4.65
C ALA A 55 -4.56 0.86 4.66
N LEU A 56 -4.93 1.41 5.82
CA LEU A 56 -5.25 2.84 5.96
C LEU A 56 -4.03 3.75 5.76
N LEU A 57 -2.83 3.30 6.15
CA LEU A 57 -1.58 4.00 5.82
C LEU A 57 -1.29 3.90 4.32
N GLY A 58 -1.41 2.70 3.74
CA GLY A 58 -1.28 2.48 2.30
C GLY A 58 -2.25 3.33 1.47
N LYS A 59 -3.47 3.58 1.96
CA LYS A 59 -4.44 4.49 1.32
C LYS A 59 -3.85 5.87 1.06
N TRP A 60 -3.01 6.40 1.95
CA TRP A 60 -2.36 7.70 1.75
C TRP A 60 -1.24 7.65 0.71
N VAL A 61 -0.53 6.53 0.60
CA VAL A 61 0.44 6.29 -0.49
C VAL A 61 -0.27 6.25 -1.83
N TRP A 62 -1.39 5.51 -1.91
CA TRP A 62 -2.23 5.45 -3.11
C TRP A 62 -2.77 6.84 -3.49
N ARG A 63 -3.32 7.58 -2.52
CA ARG A 63 -3.78 8.96 -2.72
C ARG A 63 -2.68 9.88 -3.22
N PHE A 64 -1.46 9.76 -2.70
CA PHE A 64 -0.34 10.56 -3.20
C PHE A 64 -0.08 10.31 -4.68
N ALA A 65 -0.20 9.06 -5.15
CA ALA A 65 -0.02 8.72 -6.55
C ALA A 65 -1.14 9.31 -7.43
N ILE A 66 -2.41 9.22 -7.01
CA ILE A 66 -3.57 9.57 -7.85
C ILE A 66 -4.03 11.04 -7.75
N ASP A 67 -3.90 11.67 -6.57
CA ASP A 67 -4.40 13.03 -6.32
C ASP A 67 -3.49 14.03 -7.05
N ARG A 68 -4.05 14.98 -7.81
CA ARG A 68 -3.25 15.85 -8.70
C ARG A 68 -2.70 17.08 -7.98
N ASP A 69 -3.57 17.89 -7.39
CA ASP A 69 -3.23 19.26 -6.94
C ASP A 69 -3.61 19.52 -5.47
N ASP A 70 -3.67 18.47 -4.66
CA ASP A 70 -3.99 18.61 -3.24
C ASP A 70 -2.87 19.34 -2.48
N LEU A 71 -3.22 20.33 -1.66
CA LEU A 71 -2.26 21.12 -0.85
C LEU A 71 -1.36 20.25 0.04
N TRP A 72 -1.92 19.19 0.65
CA TRP A 72 -1.14 18.28 1.49
C TRP A 72 -0.06 17.54 0.67
N LYS A 73 -0.36 17.19 -0.59
CA LYS A 73 0.60 16.54 -1.49
C LYS A 73 1.71 17.51 -1.87
N GLN A 74 1.39 18.77 -2.16
CA GLN A 74 2.40 19.80 -2.42
C GLN A 74 3.34 19.97 -1.23
N VAL A 75 2.82 20.04 0.00
CA VAL A 75 3.64 20.11 1.22
C VAL A 75 4.59 18.91 1.33
N ILE A 76 4.12 17.70 0.99
CA ILE A 76 4.98 16.50 0.98
C ILE A 76 6.05 16.59 -0.12
N ILE A 77 5.69 17.03 -1.33
CA ILE A 77 6.63 17.19 -2.45
C ILE A 77 7.70 18.23 -2.11
N GLU A 78 7.32 19.39 -1.59
CA GLU A 78 8.27 20.44 -1.20
C GLU A 78 9.20 19.97 -0.08
N LYS A 79 8.67 19.21 0.88
CA LYS A 79 9.45 18.76 2.04
C LYS A 79 10.38 17.60 1.75
N TYR A 80 9.97 16.65 0.92
CA TYR A 80 10.68 15.39 0.72
C TYR A 80 11.19 15.18 -0.71
N GLY A 81 10.58 15.83 -1.69
CA GLY A 81 10.78 15.60 -3.11
C GLY A 81 9.94 14.45 -3.66
N GLN A 82 10.06 14.24 -4.97
CA GLN A 82 9.24 13.30 -5.74
C GLN A 82 10.09 12.44 -6.68
N GLU A 83 9.69 11.18 -6.90
CA GLU A 83 10.37 10.20 -7.76
C GLU A 83 9.35 9.30 -8.50
N GLY A 84 9.86 8.43 -9.38
CA GLY A 84 9.05 7.50 -10.17
C GLY A 84 8.01 8.22 -11.02
N HIS A 85 8.44 9.14 -11.90
CA HIS A 85 7.55 9.92 -12.79
C HIS A 85 6.46 10.72 -12.10
N GLY A 86 6.66 11.04 -10.81
CA GLY A 86 5.72 11.79 -10.01
C GLY A 86 4.75 10.92 -9.20
N TRP A 87 4.89 9.60 -9.23
CA TRP A 87 4.01 8.70 -8.49
C TRP A 87 4.38 8.58 -7.03
N ARG A 88 5.65 8.79 -6.67
CA ARG A 88 6.18 8.48 -5.35
C ARG A 88 6.80 9.70 -4.69
N ALA A 89 6.61 9.83 -3.38
CA ALA A 89 7.41 10.75 -2.58
C ALA A 89 8.78 10.10 -2.34
N LYS A 90 9.85 10.89 -2.41
CA LYS A 90 11.19 10.39 -2.08
C LYS A 90 11.28 9.96 -0.62
N LYS A 91 12.22 9.06 -0.34
CA LYS A 91 12.53 8.61 1.01
C LYS A 91 12.99 9.77 1.89
N ALA A 92 12.40 9.87 3.07
CA ALA A 92 12.82 10.83 4.09
C ALA A 92 14.15 10.37 4.75
N TYR A 93 15.20 11.18 4.69
CA TYR A 93 16.49 10.92 5.33
C TYR A 93 16.68 11.79 6.59
N GLY A 94 17.22 11.21 7.66
CA GLY A 94 17.66 11.94 8.86
C GLY A 94 16.54 12.43 9.80
N THR A 95 16.72 13.62 10.37
CA THR A 95 15.77 14.31 11.27
C THR A 95 14.57 14.90 10.52
N ILE A 96 14.71 15.10 9.20
CA ILE A 96 13.63 15.48 8.29
C ILE A 96 12.79 14.23 8.04
N GLY A 97 11.67 14.10 8.76
CA GLY A 97 10.84 12.89 8.69
C GLY A 97 10.26 12.41 10.01
N VAL A 98 10.54 13.04 11.15
CA VAL A 98 9.72 12.76 12.34
C VAL A 98 8.28 13.22 12.07
N GLY A 99 7.31 12.30 12.15
CA GLY A 99 5.89 12.59 11.94
C GLY A 99 5.13 11.53 11.17
N VAL A 100 3.84 11.82 10.93
CA VAL A 100 2.87 10.90 10.32
C VAL A 100 3.33 10.38 8.96
N TRP A 101 3.95 11.23 8.12
CA TRP A 101 4.39 10.84 6.79
C TRP A 101 5.44 9.71 6.79
N LYS A 102 6.35 9.68 7.78
CA LYS A 102 7.33 8.60 7.87
C LYS A 102 6.71 7.27 8.24
N GLU A 103 5.64 7.26 9.05
CA GLU A 103 4.88 6.04 9.33
C GLU A 103 4.07 5.59 8.12
N ILE A 104 3.50 6.53 7.34
CA ILE A 104 2.86 6.21 6.05
C ILE A 104 3.89 5.60 5.08
N TRP A 105 5.05 6.24 4.96
CA TRP A 105 6.11 5.84 4.03
C TRP A 105 6.66 4.43 4.33
N LYS A 106 6.70 3.98 5.58
CA LYS A 106 7.09 2.60 5.93
C LYS A 106 6.21 1.54 5.26
N GLU A 107 4.96 1.87 4.94
CA GLU A 107 4.03 0.96 4.27
C GLU A 107 4.03 1.15 2.74
N SER A 108 4.90 2.03 2.21
CA SER A 108 4.98 2.35 0.79
C SER A 108 5.29 1.13 -0.07
N ASP A 109 6.33 0.36 0.29
CA ASP A 109 6.74 -0.81 -0.51
C ASP A 109 5.62 -1.85 -0.59
N TRP A 110 5.05 -2.22 0.56
CA TRP A 110 3.90 -3.12 0.60
C TRP A 110 2.72 -2.58 -0.24
N CYS A 111 2.44 -1.28 -0.17
CA CYS A 111 1.37 -0.71 -0.98
C CYS A 111 1.69 -0.84 -2.47
N TRP A 112 2.91 -0.51 -2.89
CA TRP A 112 3.34 -0.58 -4.29
C TRP A 112 3.38 -1.99 -4.85
N ASP A 113 3.72 -2.98 -4.03
CA ASP A 113 3.69 -4.39 -4.42
C ASP A 113 2.24 -4.92 -4.61
N ASN A 114 1.24 -4.19 -4.13
CA ASN A 114 -0.18 -4.54 -4.24
C ASN A 114 -0.97 -3.54 -5.11
N MET A 115 -0.27 -2.72 -5.92
CA MET A 115 -0.87 -1.77 -6.85
C MET A 115 -0.47 -2.11 -8.29
N GLY A 116 -1.40 -1.89 -9.22
CA GLY A 116 -1.17 -1.96 -10.66
C GLY A 116 -1.58 -0.66 -11.33
N PHE A 117 -0.99 -0.40 -12.50
CA PHE A 117 -1.34 0.74 -13.34
C PHE A 117 -2.37 0.34 -14.39
N ILE A 118 -3.33 1.22 -14.64
CA ILE A 118 -4.17 1.17 -15.82
C ILE A 118 -3.58 2.17 -16.82
N VAL A 119 -3.26 1.71 -18.02
CA VAL A 119 -2.63 2.56 -19.04
C VAL A 119 -3.63 3.61 -19.52
N GLY A 120 -3.26 4.87 -19.30
CA GLY A 120 -3.88 6.03 -19.94
C GLY A 120 -2.98 6.57 -21.04
N LYS A 121 -2.39 7.75 -20.84
CA LYS A 121 -1.39 8.33 -21.77
C LYS A 121 -0.08 7.53 -21.85
N GLY A 122 0.23 6.71 -20.86
CA GLY A 122 1.46 5.90 -20.83
C GLY A 122 2.75 6.66 -20.49
N ASN A 123 2.77 8.00 -20.56
CA ASN A 123 3.96 8.85 -20.39
C ASN A 123 4.59 8.90 -18.98
N LYS A 124 4.04 8.15 -18.03
CA LYS A 124 4.53 8.04 -16.65
C LYS A 124 4.68 6.60 -16.18
N ILE A 125 4.43 5.63 -17.04
CA ILE A 125 4.46 4.21 -16.70
C ILE A 125 5.65 3.62 -17.44
N ASN A 126 6.59 3.02 -16.71
CA ASN A 126 7.72 2.34 -17.33
C ASN A 126 7.25 1.04 -17.98
N PHE A 127 7.60 0.84 -19.25
CA PHE A 127 7.17 -0.31 -20.03
C PHE A 127 7.61 -1.64 -19.37
N TRP A 128 8.86 -1.75 -18.94
CA TRP A 128 9.42 -3.02 -18.44
C TRP A 128 9.25 -3.27 -16.94
N THR A 129 9.24 -2.21 -16.14
CA THR A 129 9.45 -2.31 -14.67
C THR A 129 8.21 -1.99 -13.85
N ASP A 130 7.19 -1.36 -14.44
CA ASP A 130 5.90 -1.16 -13.78
C ASP A 130 4.93 -2.31 -14.11
N VAL A 131 4.01 -2.60 -13.18
CA VAL A 131 2.94 -3.58 -13.37
C VAL A 131 1.76 -2.86 -14.01
N TRP A 132 1.65 -2.95 -15.33
CA TRP A 132 0.56 -2.34 -16.11
C TRP A 132 -0.07 -3.29 -17.12
N CYS A 133 0.56 -4.46 -17.32
CA CYS A 133 0.11 -5.53 -18.19
C CYS A 133 0.10 -6.81 -17.36
N GLU A 134 -1.08 -7.37 -17.10
CA GLU A 134 -1.30 -8.49 -16.17
C GLU A 134 -0.89 -8.17 -14.72
N ASP A 135 -0.61 -9.20 -13.92
CA ASP A 135 -0.30 -9.10 -12.49
C ASP A 135 1.21 -9.07 -12.19
N THR A 136 2.07 -9.00 -13.22
CA THR A 136 3.53 -9.05 -13.07
C THR A 136 4.24 -8.05 -13.98
N ARG A 137 5.52 -7.76 -13.69
CA ARG A 137 6.33 -6.87 -14.53
C ARG A 137 6.76 -7.60 -15.80
N LEU A 138 6.73 -6.94 -16.96
CA LEU A 138 7.20 -7.55 -18.21
C LEU A 138 8.68 -7.99 -18.14
N SER A 139 9.51 -7.28 -17.37
CA SER A 139 10.91 -7.69 -17.11
C SER A 139 11.06 -9.01 -16.35
N GLN A 140 10.05 -9.38 -15.55
CA GLN A 140 10.01 -10.67 -14.83
C GLN A 140 9.45 -11.77 -15.70
N SER A 141 8.41 -11.48 -16.49
CA SER A 141 7.78 -12.46 -17.40
C SER A 141 8.66 -12.76 -18.62
N PHE A 142 9.44 -11.78 -19.09
CA PHE A 142 10.29 -11.88 -20.26
C PHE A 142 11.74 -11.43 -19.99
N PRO A 143 12.49 -12.12 -19.10
CA PRO A 143 13.81 -11.66 -18.65
C PRO A 143 14.85 -11.60 -19.78
N HIS A 144 14.77 -12.52 -20.75
CA HIS A 144 15.68 -12.53 -21.92
C HIS A 144 15.43 -11.34 -22.85
N LEU A 145 14.16 -11.02 -23.14
CA LEU A 145 13.81 -9.85 -23.95
C LEU A 145 14.22 -8.56 -23.24
N TYR A 146 13.97 -8.47 -21.94
CA TYR A 146 14.41 -7.33 -21.13
C TYR A 146 15.93 -7.14 -21.14
N ALA A 147 16.71 -8.22 -21.07
CA ALA A 147 18.17 -8.16 -21.16
C ALA A 147 18.66 -7.63 -22.52
N MET A 148 17.94 -7.92 -23.61
CA MET A 148 18.28 -7.45 -24.96
C MET A 148 17.66 -6.08 -25.31
N ALA A 149 16.71 -5.59 -24.53
CA ALA A 149 16.02 -4.34 -24.80
C ALA A 149 17.00 -3.15 -24.77
N ALA A 150 17.00 -2.35 -25.85
CA ALA A 150 17.80 -1.13 -25.95
C ALA A 150 17.30 -0.03 -24.99
N HIS A 151 15.98 0.05 -24.81
CA HIS A 151 15.33 1.05 -23.96
C HIS A 151 14.61 0.38 -22.78
N ARG A 152 15.36 0.07 -21.72
CA ARG A 152 14.81 -0.58 -20.51
C ARG A 152 14.00 0.35 -19.62
N ASP A 153 14.33 1.64 -19.67
CA ASP A 153 13.70 2.69 -18.87
C ASP A 153 12.64 3.48 -19.67
N ALA A 154 12.31 3.04 -20.89
CA ALA A 154 11.28 3.67 -21.71
C ALA A 154 9.90 3.54 -21.07
N THR A 155 9.09 4.57 -21.30
CA THR A 155 7.70 4.61 -20.91
C THR A 155 6.81 3.85 -21.89
N VAL A 156 5.59 3.52 -21.48
CA VAL A 156 4.60 2.87 -22.34
C VAL A 156 4.29 3.73 -23.57
N GLU A 157 4.27 5.06 -23.42
CA GLU A 157 4.03 5.98 -24.55
C GLU A 157 5.14 5.90 -25.61
N GLU A 158 6.40 5.89 -25.17
CA GLU A 158 7.56 5.82 -26.08
C GLU A 158 7.66 4.49 -26.83
N MET A 159 7.15 3.41 -26.22
CA MET A 159 7.14 2.08 -26.83
C MET A 159 5.88 1.83 -27.68
N TRP A 160 4.92 2.75 -27.67
CA TRP A 160 3.67 2.61 -28.42
C TRP A 160 3.84 3.12 -29.85
N ASP A 161 3.86 2.21 -30.81
CA ASP A 161 3.95 2.58 -32.22
C ASP A 161 2.59 3.08 -32.72
N GLN A 162 2.45 4.38 -32.95
CA GLN A 162 1.21 5.03 -33.39
C GLN A 162 0.82 4.67 -34.83
N ASN A 163 1.69 3.96 -35.56
CA ASN A 163 1.48 3.61 -36.98
C ASN A 163 0.66 2.33 -37.19
N PHE A 164 0.26 1.63 -36.12
CA PHE A 164 -0.63 0.47 -36.17
C PHE A 164 -1.90 0.75 -35.37
N GLY A 165 -2.83 1.52 -35.97
CA GLY A 165 -4.16 1.82 -35.43
C GLY A 165 -5.19 1.99 -36.53
#